data_AF-D0Z5B3-F1
#
_entry.id   AF-D0Z5B3-F1
#
_cell.length_a   1.000
_cell.length_b   1.000
_cell.length_c   1.000
_cell.angle_alpha   90.00
_cell.angle_beta   90.00
_cell.angle_gamma   90.00
#
_symmetry.space_group_name_H-M   'P 1'
#
loop_
_entity.id
_entity.type
_entity.pdbx_description
1 polymer ?
#
loop_
_entity_poly.entity_id
_entity_poly.type
_entity_poly.pdbx_seq_one_letter_code
_entity_poly.pdbx_strand_id
1 'polypeptide(L)'
;MKKTILALTALASLGMVSSAMAAPGNVGTIRFIGSITDTTCDFTGEQGGAQSNVVNLGTHTTAVVNGATGSPVVDFSLVGTKPDGSACEISSSVDVSWVPASGSWTASGLLNTGTATNTVVKLMDKNNKVFNALYETVNYVASDAPKGQLPFKANIMNTGTNATAGTVVSAAKFAVAYK
;
A
#
# COMPACT_ATOMS: atom_id res chain seq x y z
N MET A 1 -11.21 21.64 -69.69
CA MET A 1 -12.58 21.12 -69.91
C MET A 1 -12.78 19.95 -68.94
N LYS A 2 -13.22 20.19 -67.70
CA LYS A 2 -14.56 19.84 -67.16
C LYS A 2 -15.26 18.61 -67.77
N LYS A 3 -15.72 17.74 -66.85
CA LYS A 3 -16.83 16.73 -66.89
C LYS A 3 -16.42 15.34 -67.45
N THR A 4 -16.84 14.16 -66.98
CA THR A 4 -17.72 13.60 -65.91
C THR A 4 -17.73 12.07 -66.16
N ILE A 5 -17.50 11.19 -65.17
CA ILE A 5 -18.48 10.30 -64.48
C ILE A 5 -18.55 8.84 -65.01
N LEU A 6 -18.86 7.91 -64.08
CA LEU A 6 -19.22 6.46 -64.13
C LEU A 6 -18.06 5.49 -63.81
N ALA A 7 -17.88 4.90 -62.62
CA ALA A 7 -18.73 4.28 -61.57
C ALA A 7 -19.05 2.78 -61.79
N LEU A 8 -19.04 2.04 -60.65
CA LEU A 8 -19.46 0.66 -60.35
C LEU A 8 -18.41 -0.46 -60.52
N THR A 9 -17.71 -0.91 -59.46
CA THR A 9 -18.09 -1.79 -58.31
C THR A 9 -17.90 -3.28 -58.58
N ALA A 10 -16.99 -3.93 -57.84
CA ALA A 10 -17.12 -5.33 -57.44
C ALA A 10 -16.30 -5.63 -56.15
N LEU A 11 -17.05 -5.84 -55.06
CA LEU A 11 -16.85 -6.80 -53.97
C LEU A 11 -15.47 -6.83 -53.28
N ALA A 12 -15.31 -6.20 -52.11
CA ALA A 12 -15.67 -6.77 -50.80
C ALA A 12 -14.86 -8.04 -50.45
N SER A 13 -13.62 -7.84 -49.97
CA SER A 13 -12.88 -8.81 -49.16
C SER A 13 -12.31 -8.12 -47.92
N LEU A 14 -13.21 -7.66 -47.04
CA LEU A 14 -12.85 -7.44 -45.63
C LEU A 14 -12.75 -8.81 -44.95
N GLY A 15 -11.62 -9.49 -45.15
CA GLY A 15 -11.18 -10.55 -44.25
C GLY A 15 -10.76 -9.88 -42.94
N MET A 16 -11.63 -9.96 -41.94
CA MET A 16 -11.39 -9.46 -40.60
C MET A 16 -10.05 -9.97 -40.08
N VAL A 17 -9.11 -9.06 -39.82
CA VAL A 17 -8.01 -9.34 -38.90
C VAL A 17 -8.63 -9.68 -37.57
N SER A 18 -8.60 -10.96 -37.19
CA SER A 18 -8.80 -11.39 -35.81
C SER A 18 -7.62 -10.85 -35.02
N SER A 19 -7.63 -9.54 -34.76
CA SER A 19 -6.87 -8.97 -33.69
C SER A 19 -7.52 -9.51 -32.42
N ALA A 20 -6.88 -10.51 -31.82
CA ALA A 20 -7.14 -10.90 -30.45
C ALA A 20 -6.85 -9.67 -29.59
N MET A 21 -7.85 -8.80 -29.47
CA MET A 21 -7.89 -7.73 -28.50
C MET A 21 -8.02 -8.43 -27.16
N ALA A 22 -6.89 -8.65 -26.49
CA ALA A 22 -6.89 -9.00 -25.08
C ALA A 22 -7.73 -7.94 -24.35
N ALA A 23 -8.84 -8.35 -23.77
CA ALA A 23 -9.75 -7.46 -23.06
C ALA A 23 -8.99 -6.72 -21.95
N PRO A 24 -9.26 -5.41 -21.72
CA PRO A 24 -8.83 -4.71 -20.52
C PRO A 24 -9.46 -5.42 -19.32
N GLY A 25 -8.69 -6.28 -18.65
CA GLY A 25 -9.23 -7.15 -17.58
C GLY A 25 -8.40 -8.38 -17.25
N ASN A 26 -7.49 -8.82 -18.14
CA ASN A 26 -6.64 -9.98 -17.88
C ASN A 26 -5.23 -9.59 -17.37
N VAL A 27 -5.17 -8.73 -16.35
CA VAL A 27 -3.92 -8.41 -15.65
C VAL A 27 -4.13 -8.59 -14.15
N GLY A 28 -3.25 -9.37 -13.53
CA GLY A 28 -3.22 -9.59 -12.09
C GLY A 28 -1.77 -9.67 -11.62
N THR A 29 -1.50 -9.18 -10.42
CA THR A 29 -0.19 -9.33 -9.78
C THR A 29 -0.22 -10.56 -8.89
N ILE A 30 0.55 -11.59 -9.25
CA ILE A 30 0.81 -12.70 -8.34
C ILE A 30 2.04 -12.34 -7.52
N ARG A 31 1.88 -12.32 -6.19
CA ARG A 31 2.96 -12.01 -5.25
C ARG A 31 3.12 -13.15 -4.26
N PHE A 32 4.28 -13.78 -4.30
CA PHE A 32 4.68 -14.81 -3.35
C PHE A 32 5.55 -14.17 -2.29
N ILE A 33 5.21 -14.38 -1.02
CA ILE A 33 5.99 -13.87 0.10
C ILE A 33 6.15 -15.00 1.11
N GLY A 34 7.37 -15.22 1.55
CA GLY A 34 7.72 -16.20 2.57
C GLY A 34 9.09 -15.88 3.15
N SER A 35 9.37 -16.41 4.33
CA SER A 35 10.68 -16.35 4.97
C SER A 35 11.02 -17.72 5.54
N ILE A 36 12.31 -18.07 5.54
CA ILE A 36 12.85 -19.26 6.19
C ILE A 36 13.71 -18.74 7.32
N THR A 37 13.39 -19.14 8.56
CA THR A 37 14.08 -18.66 9.77
C THR A 37 14.09 -19.78 10.80
N ASP A 38 15.18 -19.86 11.57
CA ASP A 38 15.31 -20.79 12.71
C ASP A 38 14.39 -20.39 13.88
N THR A 39 13.87 -19.16 13.87
CA THR A 39 12.91 -18.64 14.85
C THR A 39 11.75 -17.92 14.16
N THR A 40 10.54 -18.43 14.34
CA THR A 40 9.31 -17.81 13.84
C THR A 40 8.66 -16.98 14.95
N CYS A 41 8.54 -15.67 14.73
CA CYS A 41 7.72 -14.80 15.58
C CYS A 41 6.39 -14.53 14.87
N ASP A 42 5.29 -14.59 15.61
CA ASP A 42 3.99 -14.14 15.14
C ASP A 42 3.88 -12.63 15.35
N PHE A 43 3.81 -11.86 14.27
CA PHE A 43 3.73 -10.41 14.35
C PHE A 43 2.29 -9.91 14.34
N THR A 44 1.98 -9.01 15.27
CA THR A 44 0.72 -8.25 15.31
C THR A 44 1.03 -6.76 15.40
N GLY A 45 0.14 -5.91 14.89
CA GLY A 45 0.24 -4.47 15.13
C GLY A 45 0.00 -4.13 16.61
N GLU A 46 0.66 -3.11 17.13
CA GLU A 46 0.43 -2.56 18.47
C GLU A 46 0.26 -1.04 18.37
N GLN A 47 -0.85 -0.52 18.90
CA GLN A 47 -1.12 0.91 19.00
C GLN A 47 -1.45 1.25 20.46
N GLY A 48 -0.62 2.07 21.10
CA GLY A 48 -0.84 2.49 22.50
C GLY A 48 -0.90 1.32 23.49
N GLY A 49 -0.15 0.25 23.23
CA GLY A 49 -0.13 -0.99 24.05
C GLY A 49 -1.25 -1.99 23.74
N ALA A 50 -2.19 -1.68 22.85
CA ALA A 50 -3.22 -2.62 22.40
C ALA A 50 -2.75 -3.33 21.12
N GLN A 51 -2.70 -4.67 21.16
CA GLN A 51 -2.35 -5.47 19.98
C GLN A 51 -3.57 -5.71 19.09
N SER A 52 -3.47 -5.30 17.83
CA SER A 52 -4.51 -5.40 16.81
C SER A 52 -3.91 -5.26 15.41
N ASN A 53 -4.54 -5.88 14.42
CA ASN A 53 -4.23 -5.65 13.01
C ASN A 53 -4.96 -4.42 12.43
N VAL A 54 -5.57 -3.61 13.29
CA VAL A 54 -6.22 -2.35 12.94
C VAL A 54 -5.48 -1.21 13.64
N VAL A 55 -4.88 -0.33 12.84
CA VAL A 55 -4.33 0.94 13.30
C VAL A 55 -5.41 2.01 13.14
N ASN A 56 -5.90 2.57 14.23
CA ASN A 56 -6.91 3.61 14.19
C ASN A 56 -6.26 4.98 13.93
N LEU A 57 -6.55 5.57 12.76
CA LEU A 57 -6.05 6.89 12.37
C LEU A 57 -6.94 8.04 12.86
N GLY A 58 -8.08 7.75 13.48
CA GLY A 58 -9.04 8.73 13.98
C GLY A 58 -9.95 9.32 12.89
N THR A 59 -10.78 10.29 13.29
CA THR A 59 -11.65 11.06 12.39
C THR A 59 -11.18 12.50 12.36
N HIS A 60 -11.03 13.06 11.16
CA HIS A 60 -10.47 14.40 10.94
C HIS A 60 -11.35 15.20 9.98
N THR A 61 -11.34 16.53 10.11
CA THR A 61 -12.00 17.41 9.15
C THR A 61 -11.22 17.47 7.84
N THR A 62 -11.88 17.81 6.74
CA THR A 62 -11.22 18.04 5.45
C THR A 62 -10.19 19.18 5.53
N ALA A 63 -10.40 20.16 6.41
CA ALA A 63 -9.42 21.23 6.64
C ALA A 63 -8.10 20.71 7.21
N VAL A 64 -8.16 19.75 8.14
CA VAL A 64 -6.97 19.10 8.71
C VAL A 64 -6.27 18.24 7.64
N VAL A 65 -7.03 17.40 6.93
CA VAL A 65 -6.47 16.51 5.90
C VAL A 65 -5.87 17.29 4.72
N ASN A 66 -6.44 18.45 4.37
CA ASN A 66 -5.94 19.34 3.34
C ASN A 66 -4.86 20.32 3.83
N GLY A 67 -4.52 20.28 5.12
CA GLY A 67 -3.39 21.03 5.67
C GLY A 67 -2.05 20.50 5.16
N ALA A 68 -1.00 21.30 5.29
CA ALA A 68 0.33 21.00 4.76
C ALA A 68 0.92 19.66 5.27
N THR A 69 0.52 19.21 6.46
CA THR A 69 1.02 17.99 7.11
C THR A 69 0.04 16.83 7.08
N GLY A 70 -1.21 17.04 6.63
CA GLY A 70 -2.31 16.09 6.80
C GLY A 70 -2.74 15.94 8.27
N SER A 71 -3.43 14.84 8.58
CA SER A 71 -3.86 14.53 9.94
C SER A 71 -2.68 14.34 10.91
N PRO A 72 -2.90 14.44 12.23
CA PRO A 72 -1.91 14.04 13.22
C PRO A 72 -1.34 12.66 12.92
N VAL A 73 -0.03 12.51 13.17
CA VAL A 73 0.69 11.26 12.98
C VAL A 73 0.36 10.30 14.12
N VAL A 74 0.09 9.07 13.75
CA VAL A 74 -0.12 7.95 14.65
C VAL A 74 1.10 7.04 14.60
N ASP A 75 1.75 6.85 15.73
CA ASP A 75 2.80 5.85 15.91
C ASP A 75 2.17 4.49 16.24
N PHE A 76 2.73 3.42 15.68
CA PHE A 76 2.37 2.03 15.98
C PHE A 76 3.59 1.13 15.76
N SER A 77 3.57 -0.08 16.30
CA SER A 77 4.68 -1.04 16.11
C SER A 77 4.16 -2.36 15.54
N LEU A 78 4.99 -3.10 14.81
CA LEU A 78 4.80 -4.55 14.68
C LEU A 78 5.53 -5.21 15.85
N VAL A 79 4.82 -6.01 16.63
CA VAL A 79 5.37 -6.70 17.81
C VAL A 79 5.32 -8.19 17.54
N GLY A 80 6.48 -8.83 17.59
CA GLY A 80 6.60 -10.27 17.46
C GLY A 80 6.33 -10.95 18.80
N THR A 81 5.52 -12.00 18.79
CA THR A 81 5.31 -12.91 19.93
C THR A 81 5.79 -14.30 19.59
N LYS A 82 6.43 -14.97 20.54
CA LYS A 82 6.75 -16.39 20.44
C LYS A 82 5.51 -17.25 20.73
N PRO A 83 5.51 -18.55 20.38
CA PRO A 83 4.40 -19.45 20.70
C PRO A 83 4.07 -19.54 22.21
N ASP A 84 5.03 -19.27 23.08
CA ASP A 84 4.85 -19.25 24.54
C ASP A 84 4.28 -17.92 25.08
N GLY A 85 3.98 -16.97 24.18
CA GLY A 85 3.43 -15.65 24.52
C GLY A 85 4.49 -14.62 24.95
N SER A 86 5.76 -14.98 25.03
CA SER A 86 6.83 -14.04 25.33
C SER A 86 7.15 -13.13 24.13
N ALA A 87 7.76 -11.97 24.42
CA ALA A 87 8.23 -11.06 23.39
C ALA A 87 9.28 -11.74 22.50
N CYS A 88 9.13 -11.57 21.19
CA CYS A 88 10.06 -12.06 20.20
C CYS A 88 11.02 -10.94 19.82
N GLU A 89 12.20 -10.93 20.44
CA GLU A 89 13.23 -9.96 20.13
C GLU A 89 13.96 -10.34 18.85
N ILE A 90 14.25 -9.33 18.01
CA ILE A 90 15.11 -9.52 16.86
C ILE A 90 16.57 -9.46 17.31
N SER A 91 17.31 -10.56 17.15
CA SER A 91 18.72 -10.65 17.56
C SER A 91 19.70 -10.13 16.51
N SER A 92 19.27 -10.05 15.25
CA SER A 92 20.06 -9.59 14.11
C SER A 92 19.36 -8.43 13.39
N SER A 93 19.08 -8.57 12.10
CA SER A 93 18.31 -7.60 11.32
C SER A 93 17.16 -8.28 10.60
N VAL A 94 16.09 -7.53 10.37
CA VAL A 94 14.93 -7.97 9.62
C VAL A 94 14.60 -6.99 8.52
N ASP A 95 14.13 -7.50 7.39
CA ASP A 95 13.47 -6.68 6.37
C ASP A 95 11.95 -6.79 6.54
N VAL A 96 11.29 -5.64 6.60
CA VAL A 96 9.83 -5.55 6.63
C VAL A 96 9.36 -4.99 5.30
N SER A 97 8.57 -5.78 4.59
CA SER A 97 8.00 -5.42 3.29
C SER A 97 6.51 -5.17 3.43
N TRP A 98 6.01 -4.06 2.89
CA TRP A 98 4.60 -3.67 2.87
C TRP A 98 4.06 -3.67 1.46
N VAL A 99 2.87 -4.27 1.28
CA VAL A 99 2.27 -4.32 -0.03
C VAL A 99 0.75 -4.11 0.03
N PRO A 100 0.15 -3.36 -0.90
CA PRO A 100 -1.27 -3.05 -0.84
C PRO A 100 -2.11 -4.34 -0.82
N ALA A 101 -3.05 -4.38 0.12
CA ALA A 101 -4.14 -5.36 0.17
C ALA A 101 -5.44 -4.75 -0.40
N SER A 102 -5.59 -3.43 -0.30
CA SER A 102 -6.57 -2.63 -1.02
C SER A 102 -5.91 -1.40 -1.63
N GLY A 103 -6.52 -0.86 -2.69
CA GLY A 103 -5.96 0.28 -3.42
C GLY A 103 -4.63 -0.05 -4.08
N SER A 104 -3.80 0.97 -4.27
CA SER A 104 -2.46 0.87 -4.83
C SER A 104 -1.52 1.87 -4.15
N TRP A 105 -0.22 1.62 -4.25
CA TRP A 105 0.76 2.64 -3.89
C TRP A 105 0.70 3.81 -4.86
N THR A 106 0.70 5.01 -4.30
CA THR A 106 0.98 6.27 -5.01
C THR A 106 2.33 6.80 -4.54
N ALA A 107 2.82 7.88 -5.15
CA ALA A 107 4.03 8.55 -4.66
C ALA A 107 3.91 9.05 -3.20
N SER A 108 2.68 9.35 -2.75
CA SER A 108 2.41 9.97 -1.44
C SER A 108 1.90 8.98 -0.38
N GLY A 109 1.66 7.72 -0.73
CA GLY A 109 1.16 6.69 0.20
C GLY A 109 0.14 5.74 -0.44
N LEU A 110 -0.55 4.98 0.42
CA LEU A 110 -1.54 3.98 0.03
C LEU A 110 -2.87 4.65 -0.33
N LEU A 111 -3.37 4.41 -1.54
CA LEU A 111 -4.64 5.01 -1.99
C LEU A 111 -5.81 4.57 -1.11
N ASN A 112 -6.68 5.53 -0.76
CA ASN A 112 -7.94 5.26 -0.09
C ASN A 112 -8.90 4.46 -0.99
N THR A 113 -9.57 3.48 -0.42
CA THR A 113 -10.67 2.73 -1.07
C THR A 113 -12.05 2.99 -0.45
N GLY A 114 -12.13 3.86 0.57
CA GLY A 114 -13.37 4.37 1.14
C GLY A 114 -14.00 5.48 0.29
N THR A 115 -14.97 6.21 0.86
CA THR A 115 -15.76 7.21 0.12
C THR A 115 -15.10 8.58 0.03
N ALA A 116 -14.12 8.90 0.88
CA ALA A 116 -13.37 10.15 0.78
C ALA A 116 -12.51 10.17 -0.49
N THR A 117 -12.67 11.16 -1.36
CA THR A 117 -11.85 11.28 -2.58
C THR A 117 -10.53 11.98 -2.32
N ASN A 118 -9.54 11.77 -3.20
CA ASN A 118 -8.23 12.42 -3.15
C ASN A 118 -7.49 12.24 -1.82
N THR A 119 -7.62 11.07 -1.18
CA THR A 119 -6.99 10.75 0.10
C THR A 119 -6.08 9.53 -0.02
N VAL A 120 -5.01 9.55 0.77
CA VAL A 120 -4.06 8.44 0.96
C VAL A 120 -3.82 8.21 2.44
N VAL A 121 -3.49 6.97 2.80
CA VAL A 121 -2.83 6.65 4.06
C VAL A 121 -1.32 6.67 3.83
N LYS A 122 -0.64 7.64 4.44
CA LYS A 122 0.81 7.77 4.39
C LYS A 122 1.42 6.86 5.44
N LEU A 123 1.75 5.64 5.06
CA LEU A 123 2.51 4.70 5.88
C LEU A 123 4.00 5.04 5.80
N MET A 124 4.69 5.08 6.94
CA MET A 124 6.08 5.49 7.06
C MET A 124 6.88 4.55 7.96
N ASP A 125 8.17 4.42 7.66
CA ASP A 125 9.14 3.70 8.49
C ASP A 125 9.61 4.53 9.71
N LYS A 126 10.51 3.95 10.51
CA LYS A 126 11.19 4.61 11.64
C LYS A 126 11.84 5.97 11.30
N ASN A 127 12.21 6.19 10.04
CA ASN A 127 12.90 7.40 9.57
C ASN A 127 11.93 8.41 8.92
N ASN A 128 10.62 8.19 9.04
CA ASN A 128 9.57 8.98 8.39
C ASN A 128 9.58 8.86 6.84
N LYS A 129 10.22 7.82 6.29
CA LYS A 129 10.23 7.56 4.85
C LYS A 129 8.95 6.86 4.45
N VAL A 130 8.27 7.42 3.44
CA VAL A 130 6.95 6.96 2.99
C VAL A 130 7.08 5.73 2.11
N PHE A 131 6.28 4.70 2.40
CA PHE A 131 6.15 3.53 1.55
C PHE A 131 5.39 3.87 0.25
N ASN A 132 5.91 3.40 -0.87
CA ASN A 132 5.33 3.56 -2.20
C ASN A 132 5.86 2.47 -3.15
N ALA A 133 5.47 2.51 -4.42
CA ALA A 133 5.86 1.50 -5.42
C ALA A 133 7.38 1.39 -5.68
N LEU A 134 8.18 2.36 -5.24
CA LEU A 134 9.65 2.37 -5.36
C LEU A 134 10.35 2.09 -4.01
N TYR A 135 9.59 2.04 -2.92
CA TYR A 135 10.08 1.83 -1.58
C TYR A 135 9.05 1.04 -0.78
N GLU A 136 9.11 -0.29 -0.91
CA GLU A 136 8.18 -1.22 -0.26
C GLU A 136 8.80 -1.92 0.95
N THR A 137 10.13 -1.86 1.08
CA THR A 137 10.88 -2.61 2.10
C THR A 137 11.80 -1.70 2.90
N VAL A 138 11.80 -1.90 4.22
CA VAL A 138 12.71 -1.25 5.15
C VAL A 138 13.48 -2.30 5.95
N ASN A 139 14.74 -2.01 6.25
CA ASN A 139 15.55 -2.83 7.15
C ASN A 139 15.49 -2.28 8.59
N TYR A 140 15.33 -3.16 9.57
CA TYR A 140 15.50 -2.91 10.99
C TYR A 140 16.66 -3.74 11.52
N VAL A 141 17.60 -3.12 12.21
CA VAL A 141 18.57 -3.83 13.05
C VAL A 141 18.06 -3.87 14.49
N ALA A 142 18.67 -4.71 15.34
CA ALA A 142 18.28 -4.85 16.74
C ALA A 142 18.14 -3.51 17.50
N SER A 143 19.01 -2.53 17.23
CA SER A 143 18.94 -1.20 17.88
C SER A 143 17.73 -0.36 17.46
N ASP A 144 17.14 -0.65 16.30
CA ASP A 144 15.93 0.03 15.82
C ASP A 144 14.65 -0.57 16.41
N ALA A 145 14.75 -1.75 17.03
CA ALA A 145 13.61 -2.50 17.52
C ALA A 145 13.72 -2.80 19.02
N PRO A 146 13.72 -1.76 19.88
CA PRO A 146 13.79 -1.97 21.31
C PRO A 146 12.64 -2.89 21.75
N LYS A 147 12.97 -3.93 22.53
CA LYS A 147 12.01 -4.95 23.00
C LYS A 147 11.33 -5.74 21.87
N GLY A 148 11.97 -5.84 20.69
CA GLY A 148 11.41 -6.54 19.54
C GLY A 148 10.28 -5.81 18.83
N GLN A 149 10.05 -4.53 19.14
CA GLN A 149 9.01 -3.72 18.50
C GLN A 149 9.57 -3.03 17.26
N LEU A 150 8.98 -3.25 16.10
CA LEU A 150 9.37 -2.60 14.83
C LEU A 150 8.51 -1.34 14.63
N PRO A 151 9.03 -0.12 14.87
CA PRO A 151 8.21 1.09 14.90
C PRO A 151 7.85 1.62 13.51
N PHE A 152 6.60 1.99 13.31
CA PHE A 152 6.05 2.60 12.10
C PHE A 152 5.19 3.80 12.44
N LYS A 153 4.87 4.59 11.42
CA LYS A 153 3.99 5.76 11.54
C LYS A 153 2.98 5.79 10.43
N ALA A 154 1.80 6.33 10.71
CA ALA A 154 0.77 6.53 9.70
C ALA A 154 0.00 7.82 9.93
N ASN A 155 -0.42 8.47 8.84
CA ASN A 155 -1.42 9.53 8.89
C ASN A 155 -2.25 9.57 7.59
N ILE A 156 -3.33 10.36 7.61
CA ILE A 156 -4.19 10.60 6.44
C ILE A 156 -3.73 11.91 5.79
N MET A 157 -3.54 11.88 4.47
CA MET A 157 -3.15 13.06 3.69
C MET A 157 -3.95 13.12 2.39
N ASN A 158 -4.05 14.30 1.80
CA ASN A 158 -4.57 14.44 0.45
C ASN A 158 -3.54 13.96 -0.61
N THR A 159 -3.99 13.75 -1.85
CA THR A 159 -3.13 13.33 -2.97
C THR A 159 -2.40 14.49 -3.66
N GLY A 160 -2.40 15.70 -3.09
CA GLY A 160 -2.03 16.96 -3.76
C GLY A 160 -3.23 17.69 -4.38
N THR A 161 -4.38 17.04 -4.45
CA THR A 161 -5.69 17.63 -4.76
C THR A 161 -6.53 17.62 -3.50
N ASN A 162 -7.37 18.64 -3.29
CA ASN A 162 -8.21 18.73 -2.09
C ASN A 162 -9.07 17.47 -1.90
N ALA A 163 -8.93 16.87 -0.72
CA ALA A 163 -9.74 15.77 -0.22
C ALA A 163 -11.17 16.21 0.03
N THR A 164 -12.12 15.31 -0.24
CA THR A 164 -13.54 15.47 0.12
C THR A 164 -13.88 14.62 1.34
N ALA A 165 -14.98 14.96 2.02
CA ALA A 165 -15.43 14.23 3.20
C ALA A 165 -15.92 12.83 2.81
N GLY A 166 -15.62 11.85 3.68
CA GLY A 166 -16.03 10.46 3.49
C GLY A 166 -15.21 9.53 4.37
N THR A 167 -15.33 8.23 4.15
CA THR A 167 -14.56 7.22 4.88
C THR A 167 -13.17 7.06 4.27
N VAL A 168 -12.18 6.83 5.14
CA VAL A 168 -10.85 6.39 4.75
C VAL A 168 -10.68 4.94 5.18
N VAL A 169 -10.53 4.05 4.21
CA VAL A 169 -10.34 2.61 4.38
C VAL A 169 -9.24 2.17 3.43
N SER A 170 -8.13 1.71 4.00
CA SER A 170 -6.98 1.18 3.27
C SER A 170 -6.40 -0.01 4.04
N ALA A 171 -5.88 -0.98 3.32
CA ALA A 171 -5.25 -2.15 3.91
C ALA A 171 -3.94 -2.49 3.19
N ALA A 172 -2.91 -2.86 3.94
CA ALA A 172 -1.65 -3.38 3.44
C ALA A 172 -1.33 -4.70 4.14
N LYS A 173 -0.71 -5.62 3.40
CA LYS A 173 -0.09 -6.82 3.95
C LYS A 173 1.35 -6.50 4.27
N PHE A 174 1.87 -7.06 5.36
CA PHE A 174 3.30 -7.01 5.64
C PHE A 174 3.91 -8.41 5.60
N ALA A 175 5.23 -8.46 5.45
CA ALA A 175 6.02 -9.65 5.70
C ALA A 175 7.34 -9.27 6.37
N VAL A 176 7.80 -10.14 7.27
CA VAL A 176 9.05 -9.97 8.00
C VAL A 176 10.00 -11.09 7.60
N ALA A 177 11.17 -10.71 7.09
CA ALA A 177 12.23 -11.62 6.69
C ALA A 177 13.46 -11.41 7.58
N TYR A 178 13.88 -12.46 8.29
CA TYR A 178 15.07 -12.45 9.12
C TYR A 178 16.33 -12.60 8.27
N LYS A 179 17.41 -11.94 8.70
CA LYS A 179 18.74 -12.00 8.10
C LYS A 179 19.77 -12.51 9.08
#